data_AF-A0A100W6T9-F1
#
_entry.id   AF-A0A100W6T9-F1
#
_cell.length_a   1.000
_cell.length_b   1.000
_cell.length_c   1.000
_cell.angle_alpha   90.00
_cell.angle_beta   90.00
_cell.angle_gamma   90.00
#
_symmetry.space_group_name_H-M   'P 1'
#
loop_
_entity.id
_entity.type
_entity.pdbx_description
1 polymer ?
#
loop_
_entity_poly.entity_id
_entity_poly.type
_entity_poly.pdbx_seq_one_letter_code
_entity_poly.pdbx_strand_id
1 'polypeptide(L)'
;MAERRPPGFNIPLGFYDGPEVQSIPRRIRAAAIGVWGLAGNYAATQLTDGYVGPELLKMFGCTPAIRSALKVTINKKGELSPLWEDAHSGGVQLTNWPKHQRTNDEVTTYRANEAERKRTARAAKRGRGANSHDGTNAYLSNSHDGTNAYLSNSHDGTNAYLDGTYAEDTPHLANDNDEDNRWRQASTSGNGETSGRTTAGRPHSVRPDHRDPKTETETETESFPLVTSGGGVASVDAHDPRPHCPDHKENYDGPCRKCRRRREWDERHAAQIAADELEHKRRIREIAASCPTCHGTNWIPDTEPAVKCNHQEAQHA
;
A
#
# COMPACT_ATOMS: atom_id res chain seq x y z
N MET A 1 14.76 28.04 0.68
CA MET A 1 14.89 26.63 0.28
C MET A 1 13.60 26.25 -0.44
N ALA A 2 13.65 25.52 -1.55
CA ALA A 2 12.43 25.04 -2.20
C ALA A 2 11.71 24.06 -1.25
N GLU A 3 10.43 24.30 -1.01
CA GLU A 3 9.59 23.48 -0.14
C GLU A 3 9.51 22.06 -0.73
N ARG A 4 9.72 21.02 0.09
CA ARG A 4 9.73 19.64 -0.38
C ARG A 4 8.30 19.15 -0.65
N ARG A 5 7.74 19.55 -1.80
CA ARG A 5 6.48 19.00 -2.32
C ARG A 5 6.62 17.48 -2.52
N PRO A 6 5.64 16.65 -2.08
CA PRO A 6 5.71 15.21 -2.29
C PRO A 6 5.74 14.84 -3.78
N PRO A 7 6.35 13.72 -4.16
CA PRO A 7 6.31 13.22 -5.53
C PRO A 7 4.89 12.77 -5.92
N GLY A 8 4.52 12.94 -7.19
CA GLY A 8 3.20 12.59 -7.72
C GLY A 8 2.21 13.75 -7.69
N PHE A 9 0.94 13.44 -7.98
CA PHE A 9 -0.14 14.42 -8.01
C PHE A 9 -0.77 14.58 -6.61
N ASN A 10 -0.61 15.76 -6.02
CA ASN A 10 -1.06 16.05 -4.65
C ASN A 10 -2.43 16.73 -4.65
N ILE A 11 -3.38 16.17 -3.90
CA ILE A 11 -4.71 16.75 -3.67
C ILE A 11 -4.76 17.31 -2.24
N PRO A 12 -5.17 18.58 -2.01
CA PRO A 12 -5.31 19.15 -0.67
C PRO A 12 -6.33 18.38 0.20
N LEU A 13 -6.07 18.25 1.51
CA LEU A 13 -6.94 17.53 2.43
C LEU A 13 -8.39 18.07 2.45
N GLY A 14 -8.57 19.40 2.46
CA GLY A 14 -9.86 20.08 2.35
C GLY A 14 -10.27 20.40 0.90
N PHE A 15 -10.08 19.45 -0.01
CA PHE A 15 -10.54 19.59 -1.40
C PHE A 15 -11.98 19.08 -1.58
N TYR A 16 -12.39 18.03 -0.87
CA TYR A 16 -13.70 17.39 -1.03
C TYR A 16 -14.88 18.28 -0.62
N ASP A 17 -14.66 19.17 0.35
CA ASP A 17 -15.58 20.20 0.83
C ASP A 17 -15.37 21.56 0.15
N GLY A 18 -14.37 21.67 -0.73
CA GLY A 18 -14.07 22.88 -1.50
C GLY A 18 -15.23 23.31 -2.41
N PRO A 19 -15.47 24.62 -2.58
CA PRO A 19 -16.53 25.13 -3.45
C PRO A 19 -16.36 24.69 -4.90
N GLU A 20 -15.12 24.47 -5.36
CA GLU A 20 -14.83 23.96 -6.69
C GLU A 20 -15.50 22.59 -6.87
N VAL A 21 -15.33 21.68 -5.91
CA VAL A 21 -15.93 20.35 -5.90
C VAL A 21 -17.44 20.39 -5.66
N GLN A 22 -17.91 21.26 -4.75
CA GLN A 22 -19.34 21.37 -4.43
C GLN A 22 -20.16 21.97 -5.58
N SER A 23 -19.57 22.86 -6.39
CA SER A 23 -20.23 23.45 -7.57
C SER A 23 -20.52 22.45 -8.70
N ILE A 24 -19.79 21.33 -8.75
CA ILE A 24 -20.04 20.26 -9.71
C ILE A 24 -21.38 19.57 -9.38
N PRO A 25 -22.28 19.37 -10.36
CA PRO A 25 -23.58 18.74 -10.13
C PRO A 25 -23.46 17.37 -9.46
N ARG A 26 -24.13 17.20 -8.32
CA ARG A 26 -24.04 16.03 -7.42
C ARG A 26 -24.03 14.67 -8.15
N ARG A 27 -24.87 14.52 -9.19
CA ARG A 27 -24.99 13.29 -10.00
C ARG A 27 -23.72 12.87 -10.78
N ILE A 28 -22.83 13.81 -11.11
CA ILE A 28 -21.58 13.53 -11.84
C ILE A 28 -20.32 13.89 -11.04
N ARG A 29 -20.47 14.44 -9.82
CA ARG A 29 -19.37 14.98 -9.01
C ARG A 29 -18.25 13.95 -8.77
N ALA A 30 -18.59 12.75 -8.30
CA ALA A 30 -17.59 11.71 -8.04
C ALA A 30 -16.84 11.29 -9.32
N ALA A 31 -17.56 11.11 -10.43
CA ALA A 31 -16.97 10.79 -11.72
C ALA A 31 -16.06 11.92 -12.24
N ALA A 32 -16.50 13.18 -12.13
CA ALA A 32 -15.71 14.33 -12.55
C ALA A 32 -14.40 14.47 -11.75
N ILE A 33 -14.46 14.34 -10.42
CA ILE A 33 -13.25 14.38 -9.58
C ILE A 33 -12.36 13.16 -9.82
N GLY A 34 -12.93 11.98 -10.10
CA GLY A 34 -12.18 10.80 -10.53
C GLY A 34 -11.40 11.04 -11.83
N VAL A 35 -12.05 11.56 -12.87
CA VAL A 35 -11.40 11.90 -14.14
C VAL A 35 -10.32 12.98 -13.94
N TRP A 36 -10.59 14.02 -13.15
CA TRP A 36 -9.63 15.07 -12.83
C TRP A 36 -8.40 14.52 -12.09
N GLY A 37 -8.59 13.61 -11.12
CA GLY A 37 -7.52 12.95 -10.38
C GLY A 37 -6.67 12.03 -11.26
N LEU A 38 -7.29 11.25 -12.14
CA LEU A 38 -6.59 10.41 -13.14
C LEU A 38 -5.78 11.26 -14.12
N ALA A 39 -6.37 12.35 -14.63
CA ALA A 39 -5.72 13.31 -15.51
C ALA A 39 -4.50 13.97 -14.82
N GLY A 40 -4.67 14.41 -13.58
CA GLY A 40 -3.60 14.99 -12.77
C GLY A 40 -2.46 14.00 -12.49
N ASN A 41 -2.78 12.75 -12.14
CA ASN A 41 -1.77 11.71 -11.89
C ASN A 41 -1.01 11.33 -13.17
N TYR A 42 -1.71 11.22 -14.31
CA TYR A 42 -1.06 11.04 -15.61
C TYR A 42 -0.09 12.18 -15.90
N ALA A 43 -0.53 13.44 -15.77
CA ALA A 43 0.29 14.60 -16.10
C ALA A 43 1.51 14.75 -15.18
N ALA A 44 1.38 14.38 -13.90
CA ALA A 44 2.49 14.36 -12.95
C ALA A 44 3.50 13.23 -13.24
N THR A 45 3.03 12.09 -13.76
CA THR A 45 3.88 10.95 -14.14
C THR A 45 4.65 11.22 -15.43
N GLN A 46 3.97 11.79 -16.44
CA GLN A 46 4.56 12.08 -17.76
C GLN A 46 5.26 13.45 -17.82
N LEU A 47 5.21 14.24 -16.75
CA LEU A 47 5.77 15.59 -16.67
C LEU A 47 5.24 16.52 -17.79
N THR A 48 3.94 16.44 -18.09
CA THR A 48 3.27 17.25 -19.12
C THR A 48 2.73 18.58 -18.58
N ASP A 49 3.17 19.02 -17.40
CA ASP A 49 2.77 20.26 -16.74
C ASP A 49 1.26 20.51 -16.63
N GLY A 50 0.48 19.43 -16.53
CA GLY A 50 -0.98 19.46 -16.44
C GLY A 50 -1.72 19.26 -17.77
N TYR A 51 -1.02 19.10 -18.90
CA TYR A 51 -1.63 18.78 -20.19
C TYR A 51 -2.05 17.31 -20.29
N VAL A 52 -3.27 17.05 -20.76
CA VAL A 52 -3.80 15.70 -21.07
C VAL A 52 -4.51 15.70 -22.42
N GLY A 53 -4.10 14.78 -23.31
CA GLY A 53 -4.65 14.66 -24.67
C GLY A 53 -6.05 14.04 -24.75
N PRO A 54 -6.78 14.24 -25.86
CA PRO A 54 -8.19 13.83 -26.01
C PRO A 54 -8.43 12.32 -25.88
N GLU A 55 -7.56 11.48 -26.44
CA GLU A 55 -7.73 10.01 -26.38
C GLU A 55 -7.60 9.47 -24.94
N LEU A 56 -6.74 10.08 -24.11
CA LEU A 56 -6.61 9.73 -22.71
C LEU A 56 -7.83 10.19 -21.90
N LEU A 57 -8.37 11.38 -22.18
CA LEU A 57 -9.61 11.83 -21.56
C LEU A 57 -10.77 10.88 -21.89
N LYS A 58 -10.85 10.40 -23.14
CA LYS A 58 -11.82 9.38 -23.56
C LYS A 58 -11.61 8.06 -22.82
N MET A 59 -10.36 7.59 -22.69
CA MET A 59 -9.98 6.39 -21.93
C MET A 59 -10.36 6.50 -20.44
N PHE A 60 -10.21 7.66 -19.82
CA PHE A 60 -10.61 7.91 -18.43
C PHE A 60 -12.14 8.07 -18.25
N GLY A 61 -12.95 7.99 -19.31
CA GLY A 61 -14.40 8.17 -19.24
C GLY A 61 -14.86 9.63 -19.15
N CYS A 62 -14.04 10.58 -19.61
CA CYS A 62 -14.42 12.00 -19.65
C CYS A 62 -15.54 12.26 -20.67
N THR A 63 -16.78 12.29 -20.18
CA THR A 63 -17.94 12.70 -20.99
C THR A 63 -17.95 14.21 -21.23
N PRO A 64 -18.62 14.72 -22.28
CA PRO A 64 -18.78 16.16 -22.48
C PRO A 64 -19.42 16.89 -21.29
N ALA A 65 -20.30 16.22 -20.54
CA ALA A 65 -20.89 16.76 -19.32
C ALA A 65 -19.85 16.94 -18.19
N ILE A 66 -18.93 15.97 -18.01
CA ILE A 66 -17.81 16.08 -17.07
C ILE A 66 -16.85 17.19 -17.51
N ARG A 67 -16.49 17.23 -18.80
CA ARG A 67 -15.61 18.26 -19.38
C ARG A 67 -16.14 19.67 -19.11
N SER A 68 -17.40 19.92 -19.43
CA SER A 68 -18.04 21.22 -19.20
C SER A 68 -18.17 21.55 -17.71
N ALA A 69 -18.51 20.58 -16.85
CA ALA A 69 -18.68 20.85 -15.41
C ALA A 69 -17.37 21.29 -14.72
N LEU A 70 -16.24 20.66 -15.07
CA LEU A 70 -14.92 21.01 -14.51
C LEU A 70 -14.34 22.34 -15.05
N LYS A 71 -14.87 22.86 -16.16
CA LYS A 71 -14.55 24.19 -16.70
C LYS A 71 -15.30 25.34 -16.04
N VAL A 72 -16.41 25.05 -15.35
CA VAL A 72 -17.30 26.09 -14.76
C VAL A 72 -17.34 26.04 -13.23
N THR A 73 -16.35 25.40 -12.61
CA THR A 73 -16.20 25.38 -11.16
C THR A 73 -15.93 26.77 -10.61
N ILE A 74 -16.35 27.02 -9.37
CA ILE A 74 -16.24 28.34 -8.71
C ILE A 74 -15.40 28.27 -7.43
N ASN A 75 -14.76 29.38 -7.08
CA ASN A 75 -13.99 29.51 -5.85
C ASN A 75 -14.87 29.92 -4.64
N LYS A 76 -14.25 30.13 -3.46
CA LYS A 76 -14.94 30.53 -2.21
C LYS A 76 -15.67 31.88 -2.29
N LYS A 77 -15.39 32.71 -3.30
CA LYS A 77 -16.05 34.00 -3.54
C LYS A 77 -17.18 33.90 -4.58
N GLY A 78 -17.40 32.74 -5.18
CA GLY A 78 -18.35 32.55 -6.28
C GLY A 78 -17.81 32.98 -7.65
N GLU A 79 -16.53 33.35 -7.75
CA GLU A 79 -15.88 33.67 -9.03
C GLU A 79 -15.52 32.38 -9.78
N LEU A 80 -15.51 32.42 -11.12
CA LEU A 80 -15.05 31.30 -11.95
C LEU A 80 -13.60 30.92 -11.60
N SER A 81 -13.42 29.66 -11.24
CA SER A 81 -12.14 29.03 -10.93
C SER A 81 -12.14 27.62 -11.53
N PRO A 82 -12.00 27.50 -12.87
CA PRO A 82 -11.92 26.21 -13.55
C PRO A 82 -10.85 25.30 -12.92
N LEU A 83 -11.16 24.01 -12.77
CA LEU A 83 -10.17 22.99 -12.39
C LEU A 83 -9.32 22.54 -13.59
N TRP A 84 -9.84 22.74 -14.81
CA TRP A 84 -9.08 22.64 -16.06
C TRP A 84 -9.63 23.60 -17.13
N GLU A 85 -8.82 23.85 -18.15
CA GLU A 85 -9.16 24.64 -19.34
C GLU A 85 -9.01 23.76 -20.59
N ASP A 86 -9.64 24.16 -21.70
CA ASP A 86 -9.44 23.46 -22.97
C ASP A 86 -8.06 23.82 -23.53
N ALA A 87 -7.30 22.81 -23.90
CA ALA A 87 -5.95 22.96 -24.46
C ALA A 87 -5.95 22.71 -25.97
N HIS A 88 -4.78 22.87 -26.60
CA HIS A 88 -4.59 22.55 -28.00
C HIS A 88 -4.93 21.07 -28.31
N SER A 89 -5.22 20.82 -29.59
CA SER A 89 -5.53 19.48 -30.13
C SER A 89 -6.65 18.74 -29.38
N GLY A 90 -7.63 19.47 -28.82
CA GLY A 90 -8.78 18.91 -28.11
C GLY A 90 -8.47 18.35 -26.72
N GLY A 91 -7.25 18.51 -26.21
CA GLY A 91 -6.88 18.13 -24.85
C GLY A 91 -7.43 19.08 -23.79
N VAL A 92 -7.02 18.89 -22.55
CA VAL A 92 -7.26 19.83 -21.42
C VAL A 92 -5.95 20.15 -20.71
N GLN A 93 -5.91 21.31 -20.07
CA GLN A 93 -4.81 21.79 -19.25
C GLN A 93 -5.33 21.98 -17.82
N LEU A 94 -4.76 21.28 -16.84
CA LEU A 94 -5.10 21.52 -15.43
C LEU A 94 -4.64 22.93 -15.01
N THR A 95 -5.53 23.68 -14.36
CA THR A 95 -5.23 25.04 -13.89
C THR A 95 -4.38 25.01 -12.63
N ASN A 96 -3.75 26.15 -12.31
CA ASN A 96 -2.96 26.33 -11.09
C ASN A 96 -1.85 25.27 -10.87
N TRP A 97 -1.39 24.59 -11.93
CA TRP A 97 -0.42 23.49 -11.82
C TRP A 97 0.85 23.85 -11.02
N PRO A 98 1.55 24.98 -11.28
CA PRO A 98 2.78 25.32 -10.52
C PRO A 98 2.55 25.70 -9.06
N LYS A 99 1.29 25.96 -8.66
CA LYS A 99 0.92 26.27 -7.27
C LYS A 99 0.80 24.99 -6.42
N HIS A 100 0.37 23.88 -7.03
CA HIS A 100 0.03 22.65 -6.32
C HIS A 100 0.97 21.48 -6.63
N GLN A 101 1.51 21.42 -7.84
CA GLN A 101 2.41 20.36 -8.32
C GLN A 101 3.79 20.92 -8.66
N ARG A 102 4.75 20.04 -8.93
CA ARG A 102 6.06 20.42 -9.45
C ARG A 102 6.00 20.52 -10.97
N THR A 103 6.71 21.49 -11.55
CA THR A 103 6.81 21.58 -13.02
C THR A 103 7.84 20.59 -13.57
N ASN A 104 7.80 20.32 -14.89
CA ASN A 104 8.81 19.52 -15.58
C ASN A 104 10.21 20.07 -15.32
N ASP A 105 10.41 21.38 -15.49
CA ASP A 105 11.67 22.09 -15.20
C ASP A 105 12.14 21.91 -13.75
N GLU A 106 11.24 22.00 -12.76
CA GLU A 106 11.57 21.75 -11.34
C GLU A 106 11.92 20.28 -11.04
N VAL A 107 11.42 19.33 -11.83
CA VAL A 107 11.75 17.91 -11.69
C VAL A 107 13.06 17.58 -12.41
N THR A 108 13.29 18.11 -13.62
CA THR A 108 14.52 17.88 -14.39
C THR A 108 15.72 18.53 -13.75
N THR A 109 15.63 19.80 -13.32
CA THR A 109 16.70 20.48 -12.57
C THR A 109 17.03 19.77 -11.26
N TYR A 110 16.02 19.28 -10.53
CA TYR A 110 16.23 18.49 -9.32
C TYR A 110 16.96 17.18 -9.61
N ARG A 111 16.53 16.43 -10.64
CA ARG A 111 17.17 15.18 -11.07
C ARG A 111 18.63 15.42 -11.50
N ALA A 112 18.91 16.50 -12.24
CA ALA A 112 20.26 16.89 -12.64
C ALA A 112 21.15 17.22 -11.44
N ASN A 113 20.65 18.04 -10.50
CA ASN A 113 21.35 18.37 -9.25
C ASN A 113 21.62 17.13 -8.37
N GLU A 114 20.67 16.19 -8.30
CA GLU A 114 20.85 14.94 -7.57
C GLU A 114 21.86 14.01 -8.25
N ALA A 115 21.84 13.94 -9.59
CA ALA A 115 22.82 13.20 -10.39
C ALA A 115 24.24 13.75 -10.20
N GLU A 116 24.41 15.08 -10.19
CA GLU A 116 25.72 15.72 -9.96
C GLU A 116 26.20 15.51 -8.51
N ARG A 117 25.32 15.59 -7.51
CA ARG A 117 25.65 15.20 -6.13
C ARG A 117 26.07 13.73 -6.00
N LYS A 118 25.44 12.83 -6.75
CA LYS A 118 25.84 11.41 -6.80
C LYS A 118 27.17 11.21 -7.55
N ARG A 119 27.43 11.97 -8.63
CA ARG A 119 28.68 11.97 -9.40
C ARG A 119 29.86 12.43 -8.53
N THR A 120 29.76 13.60 -7.92
CA THR A 120 30.78 14.17 -7.01
C THR A 120 31.07 13.25 -5.81
N ALA A 121 30.04 12.68 -5.17
CA ALA A 121 30.22 11.72 -4.08
C ALA A 121 30.97 10.45 -4.52
N ARG A 122 30.68 9.90 -5.71
CA ARG A 122 31.40 8.75 -6.28
C ARG A 122 32.86 9.09 -6.62
N ALA A 123 33.11 10.26 -7.19
CA ALA A 123 34.47 10.73 -7.48
C ALA A 123 35.31 10.89 -6.20
N ALA A 124 34.74 11.50 -5.16
CA ALA A 124 35.40 11.65 -3.86
C ALA A 124 35.73 10.30 -3.19
N LYS A 125 34.85 9.29 -3.31
CA LYS A 125 35.13 7.94 -2.80
C LYS A 125 36.29 7.27 -3.55
N ARG A 126 36.37 7.41 -4.88
CA ARG A 126 37.48 6.88 -5.69
C ARG A 126 38.83 7.49 -5.30
N GLY A 127 38.88 8.82 -5.12
CA GLY A 127 40.10 9.52 -4.70
C GLY A 127 40.61 9.10 -3.31
N ARG A 128 39.72 8.72 -2.38
CA ARG A 128 40.12 8.23 -1.05
C ARG A 128 40.58 6.76 -1.05
N GLY A 129 40.04 5.93 -1.93
CA GLY A 129 40.48 4.53 -2.06
C GLY A 129 41.88 4.38 -2.66
N ALA A 130 42.25 5.25 -3.61
CA ALA A 130 43.55 5.18 -4.30
C ALA A 130 44.76 5.43 -3.38
N ASN A 131 44.62 6.29 -2.36
CA ASN A 131 45.69 6.57 -1.40
C ASN A 131 45.76 5.56 -0.22
N SER A 132 44.98 4.47 -0.27
CA SER A 132 44.96 3.45 0.80
C SER A 132 45.81 2.20 0.48
N HIS A 133 46.59 2.22 -0.61
CA HIS A 133 47.45 1.10 -1.04
C HIS A 133 48.94 1.50 -1.11
N ASP A 134 49.41 2.31 -0.16
CA ASP A 134 50.84 2.35 0.17
C ASP A 134 51.03 1.90 1.63
N GLY A 135 51.39 0.63 1.77
CA GLY A 135 51.51 -0.05 3.05
C GLY A 135 52.88 0.16 3.68
N THR A 136 53.09 1.28 4.35
CA THR A 136 54.18 1.42 5.33
C THR A 136 53.65 1.19 6.74
N ASN A 137 53.75 -0.06 7.19
CA ASN A 137 53.42 -0.50 8.55
C ASN A 137 54.47 0.02 9.55
N ALA A 138 54.42 1.31 9.86
CA ALA A 138 55.32 1.96 10.81
C ALA A 138 54.83 1.73 12.26
N TYR A 139 55.32 0.65 12.87
CA TYR A 139 55.29 0.46 14.32
C TYR A 139 55.95 1.64 15.03
N LEU A 140 55.15 2.53 15.62
CA LEU A 140 55.61 3.54 16.57
C LEU A 140 54.92 3.33 17.91
N SER A 141 55.55 2.46 18.71
CA SER A 141 55.24 2.22 20.10
C SER A 141 55.52 3.47 20.94
N ASN A 142 54.48 4.18 21.37
CA ASN A 142 54.56 5.05 22.54
C ASN A 142 53.96 4.32 23.74
N SER A 143 54.85 3.69 24.51
CA SER A 143 54.52 3.19 25.84
C SER A 143 54.45 4.39 26.79
N HIS A 144 53.30 4.58 27.44
CA HIS A 144 53.31 5.21 28.76
C HIS A 144 52.30 4.51 29.66
N ASP A 145 52.84 4.16 30.83
CA ASP A 145 52.30 3.32 31.88
C ASP A 145 50.93 3.76 32.42
N GLY A 146 50.22 2.81 33.06
CA GLY A 146 49.49 3.18 34.28
C GLY A 146 48.10 2.60 34.53
N THR A 147 47.92 1.28 34.47
CA THR A 147 46.79 0.54 35.10
C THR A 147 45.37 0.81 34.52
N ASN A 148 44.41 -0.12 34.53
CA ASN A 148 44.24 -1.32 35.36
C ASN A 148 43.71 -2.52 34.54
N ALA A 149 43.94 -3.74 35.04
CA ALA A 149 43.78 -4.98 34.28
C ALA A 149 42.44 -5.71 34.51
N TYR A 150 41.94 -6.36 33.45
CA TYR A 150 41.29 -7.69 33.37
C TYR A 150 40.93 -7.88 31.87
N LEU A 151 41.67 -8.61 31.02
CA LEU A 151 41.75 -10.09 30.90
C LEU A 151 40.36 -10.77 30.98
N SER A 152 39.90 -11.67 30.09
CA SER A 152 40.35 -12.21 28.78
C SER A 152 39.25 -13.21 28.29
N ASN A 153 39.05 -13.63 27.03
CA ASN A 153 39.77 -13.43 25.75
C ASN A 153 38.85 -13.78 24.53
N SER A 154 39.36 -13.59 23.29
CA SER A 154 39.19 -14.39 22.05
C SER A 154 37.81 -15.00 21.66
N HIS A 155 37.28 -14.78 20.46
CA HIS A 155 37.94 -15.18 19.20
C HIS A 155 37.47 -14.39 17.97
N ASP A 156 38.42 -13.93 17.15
CA ASP A 156 38.14 -13.51 15.77
C ASP A 156 37.82 -14.70 14.88
N GLY A 157 36.80 -14.54 14.04
CA GLY A 157 36.45 -15.42 12.93
C GLY A 157 36.40 -14.61 11.64
N THR A 158 37.43 -14.75 10.82
CA THR A 158 37.53 -14.11 9.49
C THR A 158 36.32 -14.42 8.62
N ASN A 159 35.78 -13.43 7.90
CA ASN A 159 34.98 -13.73 6.72
C ASN A 159 35.23 -12.70 5.61
N ALA A 160 36.10 -13.06 4.68
CA ALA A 160 36.28 -12.33 3.43
C ALA A 160 35.22 -12.81 2.45
N TYR A 161 34.42 -11.89 1.91
CA TYR A 161 33.62 -12.15 0.71
C TYR A 161 33.94 -11.10 -0.35
N LEU A 162 34.35 -11.60 -1.51
CA LEU A 162 34.70 -10.83 -2.70
C LEU A 162 33.45 -10.24 -3.33
N ASP A 163 33.47 -8.93 -3.59
CA ASP A 163 32.50 -8.23 -4.45
C ASP A 163 32.87 -8.50 -5.92
N GLY A 164 32.37 -9.62 -6.45
CA GLY A 164 32.60 -10.07 -7.82
C GLY A 164 31.61 -9.44 -8.80
N THR A 165 32.11 -8.56 -9.66
CA THR A 165 31.32 -7.89 -10.70
C THR A 165 30.84 -8.85 -11.78
N TYR A 166 29.53 -8.86 -12.06
CA TYR A 166 28.98 -9.48 -13.27
C TYR A 166 29.07 -8.49 -14.45
N ALA A 167 29.77 -8.91 -15.50
CA ALA A 167 29.68 -8.35 -16.85
C ALA A 167 29.72 -9.51 -17.86
N GLU A 168 28.56 -9.71 -18.48
CA GLU A 168 28.26 -10.23 -19.83
C GLU A 168 29.09 -11.37 -20.49
N ASP A 169 28.33 -12.28 -21.09
CA ASP A 169 28.56 -12.95 -22.39
C ASP A 169 29.18 -14.37 -22.54
N THR A 170 28.24 -15.32 -22.68
CA THR A 170 28.18 -16.40 -23.71
C THR A 170 29.01 -17.70 -23.44
N PRO A 171 28.78 -18.83 -24.17
CA PRO A 171 28.08 -19.95 -23.53
C PRO A 171 28.78 -21.32 -23.71
N HIS A 172 28.44 -22.35 -22.93
CA HIS A 172 28.49 -23.73 -23.44
C HIS A 172 27.67 -24.76 -22.65
N LEU A 173 27.26 -25.78 -23.40
CA LEU A 173 26.39 -26.90 -23.03
C LEU A 173 27.01 -27.88 -22.02
N ALA A 174 26.22 -28.28 -21.02
CA ALA A 174 26.19 -29.66 -20.51
C ALA A 174 24.91 -29.91 -19.70
N ASN A 175 24.26 -31.02 -20.01
CA ASN A 175 23.39 -31.77 -19.11
C ASN A 175 24.08 -32.03 -17.77
N ASP A 176 23.31 -32.13 -16.68
CA ASP A 176 23.10 -33.41 -16.02
C ASP A 176 21.85 -33.37 -15.11
N ASN A 177 21.27 -34.55 -14.87
CA ASN A 177 20.06 -34.76 -14.07
C ASN A 177 20.42 -35.04 -12.59
N ASP A 178 19.40 -35.46 -11.84
CA ASP A 178 19.48 -36.14 -10.53
C ASP A 178 19.84 -35.22 -9.36
N GLU A 179 18.88 -34.81 -8.55
CA GLU A 179 18.35 -35.46 -7.33
C GLU A 179 18.40 -34.32 -6.27
N ASP A 180 17.44 -34.13 -5.37
CA ASP A 180 17.12 -35.10 -4.35
C ASP A 180 15.69 -34.90 -3.79
N ASN A 181 14.96 -35.99 -3.63
CA ASN A 181 13.54 -36.03 -3.26
C ASN A 181 13.41 -36.51 -1.81
N ARG A 182 13.27 -35.59 -0.85
CA ARG A 182 13.16 -35.93 0.57
C ARG A 182 11.96 -35.25 1.24
N TRP A 183 11.28 -36.02 2.09
CA TRP A 183 10.07 -35.67 2.88
C TRP A 183 8.69 -35.87 2.21
N ARG A 184 8.40 -37.11 1.83
CA ARG A 184 7.05 -37.69 1.97
C ARG A 184 7.07 -38.83 3.00
N GLN A 185 6.31 -38.69 4.09
CA GLN A 185 5.68 -39.79 4.85
C GLN A 185 4.87 -39.22 6.04
N ALA A 186 3.54 -39.27 5.97
CA ALA A 186 2.63 -39.24 7.12
C ALA A 186 1.25 -39.75 6.71
N SER A 187 0.92 -40.93 7.23
CA SER A 187 -0.19 -41.82 6.87
C SER A 187 -1.61 -41.28 7.10
N THR A 188 -2.55 -41.88 6.36
CA THR A 188 -4.00 -41.76 6.53
C THR A 188 -4.55 -42.48 7.78
N SER A 189 -5.49 -41.84 8.47
CA SER A 189 -6.61 -42.43 9.23
C SER A 189 -7.63 -41.30 9.41
N GLY A 190 -8.94 -41.43 9.25
CA GLY A 190 -9.81 -42.61 9.38
C GLY A 190 -10.90 -42.26 10.42
N ASN A 191 -12.16 -42.62 10.16
CA ASN A 191 -13.39 -42.29 10.93
C ASN A 191 -13.95 -40.87 10.65
N GLY A 192 -15.22 -40.65 10.28
CA GLY A 192 -16.29 -41.57 9.89
C GLY A 192 -17.39 -41.74 10.96
N GLU A 193 -18.39 -40.86 10.99
CA GLU A 193 -19.69 -40.94 11.70
C GLU A 193 -20.56 -39.73 11.26
N THR A 194 -21.51 -39.83 10.32
CA THR A 194 -22.93 -40.31 10.39
C THR A 194 -23.95 -39.41 11.09
N SER A 195 -24.83 -38.83 10.26
CA SER A 195 -26.32 -38.73 10.40
C SER A 195 -26.97 -38.01 11.60
N GLY A 196 -27.91 -37.09 11.32
CA GLY A 196 -28.69 -36.39 12.35
C GLY A 196 -29.87 -35.55 11.82
N ARG A 197 -30.72 -36.11 10.97
CA ARG A 197 -31.95 -35.46 10.45
C ARG A 197 -33.09 -35.53 11.50
N THR A 198 -33.69 -34.40 11.87
CA THR A 198 -35.15 -34.34 12.18
C THR A 198 -35.76 -32.95 11.96
N THR A 199 -36.93 -32.93 11.33
CA THR A 199 -37.83 -31.80 11.12
C THR A 199 -39.13 -31.98 11.93
N ALA A 200 -39.54 -30.99 12.74
CA ALA A 200 -40.90 -30.69 13.23
C ALA A 200 -40.80 -29.60 14.32
N GLY A 201 -41.76 -28.70 14.56
CA GLY A 201 -43.03 -28.43 13.88
C GLY A 201 -43.72 -27.19 14.49
N ARG A 202 -44.67 -26.59 13.78
CA ARG A 202 -45.58 -25.54 14.31
C ARG A 202 -46.59 -26.15 15.30
N PRO A 203 -47.18 -25.34 16.20
CA PRO A 203 -48.62 -25.07 16.02
C PRO A 203 -49.05 -23.61 16.27
N HIS A 204 -50.26 -23.29 15.79
CA HIS A 204 -50.99 -22.03 16.01
C HIS A 204 -51.94 -22.13 17.22
N SER A 205 -52.09 -21.04 17.98
CA SER A 205 -53.31 -20.66 18.74
C SER A 205 -53.08 -19.31 19.45
N VAL A 206 -54.05 -18.47 19.80
CA VAL A 206 -55.47 -18.23 19.42
C VAL A 206 -55.79 -16.76 19.81
N ARG A 207 -56.72 -16.07 19.12
CA ARG A 207 -57.23 -14.73 19.52
C ARG A 207 -58.21 -14.84 20.70
N PRO A 208 -58.42 -13.74 21.46
CA PRO A 208 -59.80 -13.24 21.60
C PRO A 208 -59.98 -11.77 21.17
N ASP A 209 -61.17 -11.45 20.68
CA ASP A 209 -61.63 -10.08 20.42
C ASP A 209 -62.03 -9.35 21.71
N HIS A 210 -61.92 -8.02 21.71
CA HIS A 210 -62.81 -7.14 22.47
C HIS A 210 -63.04 -5.83 21.71
N ARG A 211 -64.30 -5.41 21.61
CA ARG A 211 -64.75 -4.18 20.91
C ARG A 211 -65.06 -3.05 21.88
N ASP A 212 -64.56 -1.85 21.53
CA ASP A 212 -65.22 -0.51 21.58
C ASP A 212 -65.76 0.05 22.92
N PRO A 213 -65.97 1.39 23.08
CA PRO A 213 -65.93 2.46 22.07
C PRO A 213 -65.16 3.77 22.43
N LYS A 214 -64.98 4.62 21.40
CA LYS A 214 -64.83 6.11 21.36
C LYS A 214 -64.41 6.91 22.63
N THR A 215 -63.39 7.76 22.46
CA THR A 215 -63.51 9.24 22.64
C THR A 215 -62.58 9.97 21.66
N GLU A 216 -62.99 11.15 21.18
CA GLU A 216 -62.25 12.04 20.27
C GLU A 216 -61.32 12.99 21.04
N THR A 217 -60.06 13.18 20.62
CA THR A 217 -59.30 14.43 20.89
C THR A 217 -58.17 14.60 19.86
N GLU A 218 -58.06 15.81 19.31
CA GLU A 218 -57.06 16.23 18.34
C GLU A 218 -55.71 16.53 19.02
N THR A 219 -54.60 15.98 18.49
CA THR A 219 -53.30 16.67 18.45
C THR A 219 -52.44 16.03 17.35
N GLU A 220 -52.43 16.60 16.14
CA GLU A 220 -51.42 16.23 15.14
C GLU A 220 -50.03 16.72 15.57
N THR A 221 -49.27 15.82 16.20
CA THR A 221 -47.82 16.01 16.39
C THR A 221 -47.11 15.22 15.31
N GLU A 222 -46.56 15.91 14.30
CA GLU A 222 -45.81 15.26 13.23
C GLU A 222 -44.60 14.51 13.80
N SER A 223 -44.73 13.18 13.87
CA SER A 223 -43.64 12.29 14.27
C SER A 223 -42.69 12.11 13.09
N PHE A 224 -41.69 12.99 13.02
CA PHE A 224 -40.56 12.80 12.11
C PHE A 224 -39.99 11.39 12.30
N PRO A 225 -39.95 10.54 11.24
CA PRO A 225 -39.26 9.28 11.34
C PRO A 225 -37.77 9.59 11.53
N LEU A 226 -37.28 9.35 12.75
CA LEU A 226 -35.86 9.42 13.06
C LEU A 226 -35.16 8.29 12.29
N VAL A 227 -34.85 8.56 11.03
CA VAL A 227 -34.00 7.70 10.20
C VAL A 227 -32.60 7.78 10.81
N THR A 228 -32.36 6.93 11.80
CA THR A 228 -31.02 6.51 12.16
C THR A 228 -30.48 5.69 10.99
N SER A 229 -30.07 6.41 9.94
CA SER A 229 -29.15 5.87 8.94
C SER A 229 -27.85 5.58 9.66
N GLY A 230 -27.81 4.43 10.33
CA GLY A 230 -26.62 3.79 10.86
C GLY A 230 -25.75 3.41 9.69
N GLY A 231 -25.12 4.43 9.09
CA GLY A 231 -23.98 4.25 8.22
C GLY A 231 -22.95 3.54 9.07
N GLY A 232 -22.81 2.24 8.84
CA GLY A 232 -21.75 1.45 9.41
C GLY A 232 -20.44 2.03 8.90
N VAL A 233 -19.90 2.99 9.67
CA VAL A 233 -18.47 3.17 9.76
C VAL A 233 -17.95 1.82 10.19
N ALA A 234 -17.46 1.05 9.21
CA ALA A 234 -16.66 -0.12 9.50
C ALA A 234 -15.63 0.35 10.52
N SER A 235 -15.56 -0.36 11.65
CA SER A 235 -14.50 -0.16 12.64
C SER A 235 -13.19 -0.33 11.89
N VAL A 236 -12.58 0.77 11.46
CA VAL A 236 -11.19 0.77 11.01
C VAL A 236 -10.45 0.46 12.29
N ASP A 237 -10.05 -0.81 12.42
CA ASP A 237 -9.61 -1.36 13.69
C ASP A 237 -8.58 -0.44 14.32
N ALA A 238 -8.98 0.18 15.44
CA ALA A 238 -8.24 1.24 16.10
C ALA A 238 -7.10 0.64 16.94
N HIS A 239 -6.28 -0.18 16.28
CA HIS A 239 -5.13 -0.83 16.85
C HIS A 239 -3.98 0.15 16.97
N ASP A 240 -3.42 0.27 18.18
CA ASP A 240 -2.22 1.07 18.42
C ASP A 240 -1.06 0.52 17.57
N PRO A 241 -0.50 1.31 16.63
CA PRO A 241 0.48 0.81 15.68
C PRO A 241 1.77 0.38 16.39
N ARG A 242 2.30 -0.78 16.00
CA ARG A 242 3.51 -1.40 16.57
C ARG A 242 4.66 -0.37 16.69
N PRO A 243 5.15 -0.05 17.90
CA PRO A 243 6.16 0.99 18.09
C PRO A 243 7.48 0.73 17.35
N HIS A 244 7.94 1.71 16.55
CA HIS A 244 9.22 1.65 15.86
C HIS A 244 10.34 2.38 16.62
N CYS A 245 11.58 1.88 16.55
CA CYS A 245 12.77 2.52 17.10
C CYS A 245 13.65 2.98 15.92
N PRO A 246 13.90 4.28 15.74
CA PRO A 246 14.75 4.77 14.65
C PRO A 246 16.24 4.50 14.89
N ASP A 247 16.62 4.15 16.13
CA ASP A 247 18.01 4.00 16.56
C ASP A 247 18.54 2.56 16.33
N HIS A 248 17.63 1.58 16.14
CA HIS A 248 17.96 0.18 15.88
C HIS A 248 17.03 -0.39 14.81
N LYS A 249 17.60 -1.02 13.77
CA LYS A 249 16.84 -1.66 12.68
C LYS A 249 15.90 -2.76 13.21
N GLU A 250 16.35 -3.49 14.21
CA GLU A 250 15.66 -4.65 14.81
C GLU A 250 15.53 -4.48 16.34
N ASN A 251 14.91 -5.44 17.03
CA ASN A 251 14.49 -5.29 18.42
C ASN A 251 15.67 -5.45 19.42
N TYR A 252 16.49 -4.41 19.55
CA TYR A 252 17.70 -4.44 20.37
C TYR A 252 17.44 -4.70 21.87
N ASP A 253 18.11 -5.70 22.45
CA ASP A 253 17.89 -6.16 23.82
C ASP A 253 18.57 -5.35 24.93
N GLY A 254 19.40 -4.37 24.57
CA GLY A 254 19.98 -3.43 25.53
C GLY A 254 18.98 -2.41 26.10
N PRO A 255 19.47 -1.39 26.85
CA PRO A 255 18.66 -0.49 27.69
C PRO A 255 17.82 0.55 26.92
N CYS A 256 17.58 0.37 25.61
CA CYS A 256 16.81 1.33 24.82
C CYS A 256 15.33 1.34 25.20
N ARG A 257 14.84 2.46 25.77
CA ARG A 257 13.43 2.65 26.17
C ARG A 257 12.43 2.51 25.01
N LYS A 258 12.85 2.68 23.75
CA LYS A 258 11.99 2.46 22.57
C LYS A 258 11.87 0.96 22.26
N CYS A 259 12.99 0.22 22.22
CA CYS A 259 12.98 -1.23 22.02
C CYS A 259 12.26 -1.97 23.17
N ARG A 260 12.46 -1.54 24.42
CA ARG A 260 11.71 -2.10 25.56
C ARG A 260 10.19 -1.94 25.40
N ARG A 261 9.71 -0.76 24.99
CA ARG A 261 8.28 -0.55 24.68
C ARG A 261 7.78 -1.38 23.49
N ARG A 262 8.65 -1.69 22.52
CA ARG A 262 8.33 -2.61 21.42
C ARG A 262 8.19 -4.05 21.92
N ARG A 263 9.08 -4.54 22.79
CA ARG A 263 8.92 -5.84 23.48
C ARG A 263 7.63 -5.88 24.31
N GLU A 264 7.40 -4.88 25.16
CA GLU A 264 6.18 -4.76 25.97
C GLU A 264 4.90 -4.75 25.10
N TRP A 265 4.94 -4.18 23.90
CA TRP A 265 3.83 -4.22 22.94
C TRP A 265 3.71 -5.61 22.28
N ASP A 266 4.82 -6.17 21.79
CA ASP A 266 4.86 -7.49 21.14
C ASP A 266 4.34 -8.60 22.08
N GLU A 267 4.71 -8.56 23.36
CA GLU A 267 4.22 -9.48 24.40
C GLU A 267 2.71 -9.35 24.63
N ARG A 268 2.19 -8.12 24.71
CA ARG A 268 0.75 -7.86 24.91
C ARG A 268 -0.12 -8.26 23.72
N HIS A 269 0.42 -8.14 22.50
CA HIS A 269 -0.31 -8.41 21.26
C HIS A 269 0.03 -9.79 20.66
N ALA A 270 0.89 -10.60 21.30
CA ALA A 270 1.33 -11.89 20.78
C ALA A 270 0.16 -12.83 20.39
N ALA A 271 -0.89 -12.89 21.23
CA ALA A 271 -2.08 -13.69 20.96
C ALA A 271 -2.90 -13.17 19.77
N GLN A 272 -2.93 -11.84 19.55
CA GLN A 272 -3.62 -11.21 18.43
C GLN A 272 -2.83 -11.42 17.13
N ILE A 273 -1.52 -11.17 17.13
CA ILE A 273 -0.64 -11.45 15.98
C ILE A 273 -0.77 -12.92 15.54
N ALA A 274 -0.84 -13.86 16.50
CA ALA A 274 -1.05 -15.28 16.20
C ALA A 274 -2.45 -15.58 15.63
N ALA A 275 -3.49 -14.85 16.06
CA ALA A 275 -4.84 -14.97 15.51
C ALA A 275 -4.91 -14.40 14.08
N ASP A 276 -4.34 -13.21 13.85
CA ASP A 276 -4.27 -12.55 12.54
C ASP A 276 -3.49 -13.40 11.52
N GLU A 277 -2.35 -13.97 11.93
CA GLU A 277 -1.56 -14.87 11.09
C GLU A 277 -2.34 -16.15 10.75
N LEU A 278 -3.13 -16.66 11.69
CA LEU A 278 -3.98 -17.84 11.49
C LEU A 278 -5.19 -17.53 10.58
N GLU A 279 -5.81 -16.36 10.70
CA GLU A 279 -6.84 -15.91 9.76
C GLU A 279 -6.27 -15.69 8.36
N HIS A 280 -5.12 -15.03 8.25
CA HIS A 280 -4.42 -14.83 6.98
C HIS A 280 -4.11 -16.17 6.29
N LYS A 281 -3.64 -17.18 7.05
CA LYS A 281 -3.46 -18.56 6.57
C LYS A 281 -4.77 -19.23 6.15
N ARG A 282 -5.90 -18.97 6.84
CA ARG A 282 -7.22 -19.46 6.42
C ARG A 282 -7.65 -18.83 5.11
N ARG A 283 -7.55 -17.49 4.99
CA ARG A 283 -7.91 -16.74 3.78
C ARG A 283 -7.09 -17.16 2.56
N ILE A 284 -5.78 -17.39 2.71
CA ILE A 284 -4.93 -17.93 1.64
C ILE A 284 -5.39 -19.33 1.20
N ARG A 285 -5.75 -20.22 2.14
CA ARG A 285 -6.26 -21.56 1.80
C ARG A 285 -7.62 -21.50 1.11
N GLU A 286 -8.49 -20.58 1.54
CA GLU A 286 -9.79 -20.36 0.93
C GLU A 286 -9.66 -19.87 -0.51
N ILE A 287 -8.80 -18.88 -0.76
CA ILE A 287 -8.46 -18.38 -2.11
C ILE A 287 -7.85 -19.49 -2.99
N ALA A 288 -6.97 -20.32 -2.43
CA ALA A 288 -6.40 -21.46 -3.16
C ALA A 288 -7.48 -22.52 -3.49
N ALA A 289 -8.39 -22.81 -2.55
CA ALA A 289 -9.48 -23.76 -2.74
C ALA A 289 -10.54 -23.27 -3.74
N SER A 290 -10.81 -21.95 -3.79
CA SER A 290 -11.75 -21.33 -4.73
C SER A 290 -11.14 -20.94 -6.08
N CYS A 291 -9.84 -21.18 -6.29
CA CYS A 291 -9.15 -20.76 -7.50
C CYS A 291 -9.78 -21.39 -8.77
N PRO A 292 -10.24 -20.57 -9.74
CA PRO A 292 -10.91 -21.06 -10.93
C PRO A 292 -9.98 -21.81 -11.90
N THR A 293 -8.66 -21.60 -11.78
CA THR A 293 -7.65 -22.15 -12.70
C THR A 293 -7.18 -23.55 -12.29
N CYS A 294 -7.14 -23.86 -10.99
CA CYS A 294 -6.69 -25.16 -10.47
C CYS A 294 -7.79 -25.95 -9.73
N HIS A 295 -8.96 -25.35 -9.51
CA HIS A 295 -10.09 -25.93 -8.76
C HIS A 295 -9.69 -26.52 -7.40
N GLY A 296 -8.78 -25.84 -6.67
CA GLY A 296 -8.26 -26.28 -5.38
C GLY A 296 -7.20 -27.38 -5.41
N THR A 297 -6.84 -27.92 -6.59
CA THR A 297 -5.84 -29.00 -6.71
C THR A 297 -4.39 -28.51 -6.59
N ASN A 298 -4.15 -27.20 -6.70
CA ASN A 298 -2.82 -26.55 -6.84
C ASN A 298 -2.06 -26.85 -8.14
N TRP A 299 -2.65 -27.59 -9.08
CA TRP A 299 -2.07 -27.89 -10.40
C TRP A 299 -2.99 -27.38 -11.50
N ILE A 300 -2.41 -26.88 -12.60
CA ILE A 300 -3.20 -26.44 -13.76
C ILE A 300 -3.50 -27.68 -14.61
N PRO A 301 -4.77 -28.05 -14.83
CA PRO A 301 -5.11 -29.17 -15.71
C PRO A 301 -4.61 -28.89 -17.14
N ASP A 302 -4.37 -29.96 -17.90
CA ASP A 302 -4.04 -29.90 -19.33
C ASP A 302 -2.74 -29.14 -19.68
N THR A 303 -1.78 -29.09 -18.74
CA THR A 303 -0.42 -28.59 -18.99
C THR A 303 0.62 -29.72 -19.05
N GLU A 304 1.38 -29.79 -20.14
CA GLU A 304 2.57 -30.65 -20.27
C GLU A 304 3.82 -29.78 -20.52
N PRO A 305 4.83 -29.79 -19.63
CA PRO A 305 4.86 -30.46 -18.32
C PRO A 305 3.86 -29.85 -17.33
N ALA A 306 3.46 -30.62 -16.31
CA ALA A 306 2.49 -30.19 -15.31
C ALA A 306 2.96 -28.94 -14.54
N VAL A 307 2.21 -27.84 -14.65
CA VAL A 307 2.55 -26.56 -14.00
C VAL A 307 1.78 -26.39 -12.70
N LYS A 308 2.50 -26.00 -11.64
CA LYS A 308 1.90 -25.67 -10.34
C LYS A 308 1.22 -24.29 -10.40
N CYS A 309 -0.03 -24.21 -9.94
CA CYS A 309 -0.76 -22.95 -9.89
C CYS A 309 -0.16 -22.00 -8.84
N ASN A 310 -0.02 -20.71 -9.20
CA ASN A 310 0.49 -19.67 -8.32
C ASN A 310 -0.63 -18.87 -7.60
N HIS A 311 -1.89 -19.12 -7.95
CA HIS A 311 -3.10 -18.46 -7.43
C HIS A 311 -3.15 -16.92 -7.59
N GLN A 312 -2.33 -16.32 -8.47
CA GLN A 312 -2.33 -14.86 -8.67
C GLN A 312 -3.68 -14.34 -9.17
N GLU A 313 -4.32 -15.04 -10.10
CA GLU A 313 -5.64 -14.68 -10.63
C GLU A 313 -6.72 -14.69 -9.52
N ALA A 314 -6.63 -15.63 -8.58
CA ALA A 314 -7.56 -15.75 -7.46
C ALA A 314 -7.31 -14.71 -6.35
N GLN A 315 -6.15 -14.02 -6.34
CA GLN A 315 -5.87 -12.91 -5.41
C GLN A 315 -6.44 -11.57 -5.90
N HIS A 316 -6.92 -11.50 -7.15
CA HIS A 316 -7.42 -10.28 -7.79
C HIS A 316 -8.91 -10.34 -8.17
N ALA A 317 -9.60 -11.44 -7.84
CA ALA A 317 -11.02 -11.67 -8.06
C ALA A 317 -11.87 -11.34 -6.82
#